data_AF-A0A6H9YCY1-F1
#
_entry.id   AF-A0A6H9YCY1-F1
#
_cell.length_a   1.000
_cell.length_b   1.000
_cell.length_c   1.000
_cell.angle_alpha   90.00
_cell.angle_beta   90.00
_cell.angle_gamma   90.00
#
_symmetry.space_group_name_H-M   'P 1'
#
loop_
_entity.id
_entity.type
_entity.pdbx_description
1 polymer ?
#
loop_
_entity_poly.entity_id
_entity_poly.type
_entity_poly.pdbx_seq_one_letter_code
_entity_poly.pdbx_strand_id
1 'polypeptide(L)'
;MAYRSAVQLGALLFAGVFASAACGAADGTGDDKVFTAPSSKAPTSPAPAKPTPGTERTLAGARAALQAFLRGQGAGEMSVCRYVVPGSSFEKGGALRGNCLDGIRYSPHTLKPLEREALRSISVSGGKLVGNEATIPFSGLKWEVGDLVVSSVQSKFVLRWQDGIWKIIR
;
A
#
# COMPACT_ATOMS: atom_id res chain seq x y z
N MET A 1 -31.49 -42.21 -9.79
CA MET A 1 -30.62 -42.67 -10.89
C MET A 1 -29.48 -41.65 -10.99
N ALA A 2 -28.32 -41.93 -10.38
CA ALA A 2 -27.11 -42.53 -11.02
C ALA A 2 -26.41 -41.51 -11.96
N TYR A 3 -25.10 -41.20 -11.89
CA TYR A 3 -23.94 -41.77 -11.19
C TYR A 3 -22.71 -40.83 -11.33
N ARG A 4 -21.76 -41.00 -10.39
CA ARG A 4 -20.28 -41.07 -10.52
C ARG A 4 -19.39 -39.81 -10.63
N SER A 5 -18.66 -39.64 -9.52
CA SER A 5 -17.25 -39.32 -9.30
C SER A 5 -16.27 -39.31 -10.47
N ALA A 6 -15.26 -38.42 -10.36
CA ALA A 6 -13.90 -38.68 -10.81
C ALA A 6 -12.89 -38.05 -9.82
N VAL A 7 -11.97 -38.89 -9.35
CA VAL A 7 -10.81 -38.63 -8.50
C VAL A 7 -9.59 -38.45 -9.41
N GLN A 8 -8.68 -37.53 -9.08
CA GLN A 8 -7.26 -37.49 -9.52
C GLN A 8 -6.56 -36.45 -8.63
N LEU A 9 -5.80 -36.77 -7.56
CA LEU A 9 -4.52 -37.50 -7.46
C LEU A 9 -3.44 -36.92 -8.38
N GLY A 10 -2.57 -36.09 -7.79
CA GLY A 10 -1.40 -35.49 -8.44
C GLY A 10 -0.42 -34.95 -7.39
N ALA A 11 0.40 -35.84 -6.84
CA ALA A 11 1.53 -35.52 -5.97
C ALA A 11 2.68 -34.95 -6.80
N LEU A 12 3.27 -33.83 -6.37
CA LEU A 12 4.58 -33.39 -6.84
C LEU A 12 5.48 -33.04 -5.65
N LEU A 13 6.48 -33.91 -5.50
CA LEU A 13 7.63 -33.84 -4.62
C LEU A 13 8.52 -32.64 -5.00
N PHE A 14 8.87 -31.78 -4.04
CA PHE A 14 10.08 -30.97 -4.15
C PHE A 14 11.03 -31.38 -3.04
N ALA A 15 12.09 -32.07 -3.47
CA ALA A 15 13.23 -32.50 -2.68
C ALA A 15 14.01 -31.28 -2.19
N GLY A 16 14.28 -31.24 -0.89
CA GLY A 16 15.19 -30.30 -0.27
C GLY A 16 16.64 -30.69 -0.54
N VAL A 17 17.46 -29.70 -0.89
CA VAL A 17 18.91 -29.81 -0.90
C VAL A 17 19.45 -28.75 0.06
N PHE A 18 19.65 -29.15 1.32
CA PHE A 18 20.48 -28.40 2.25
C PHE A 18 21.89 -28.96 2.14
N ALA A 19 22.79 -28.18 1.54
CA ALA A 19 24.21 -28.50 1.46
C ALA A 19 24.86 -28.28 2.82
N SER A 20 25.20 -29.38 3.49
CA SER A 20 26.07 -29.42 4.67
C SER A 20 27.53 -29.34 4.20
N ALA A 21 28.19 -28.20 4.35
CA ALA A 21 29.64 -28.09 4.25
C ALA A 21 30.22 -28.03 5.66
N ALA A 22 30.77 -29.16 6.12
CA ALA A 22 31.53 -29.27 7.35
C ALA A 22 33.00 -29.57 7.03
N CYS A 23 33.86 -28.69 7.56
CA CYS A 23 35.14 -28.95 8.24
C CYS A 23 36.39 -29.43 7.48
N GLY A 24 37.49 -28.72 7.76
CA GLY A 24 38.87 -29.22 7.80
C GLY A 24 39.74 -28.77 6.63
N ALA A 25 40.99 -28.30 6.78
CA ALA A 25 41.86 -28.12 7.93
C ALA A 25 43.00 -27.15 7.53
N ALA A 26 43.73 -26.68 8.55
CA ALA A 26 44.72 -25.62 8.58
C ALA A 26 46.01 -25.88 7.77
N ASP A 27 46.77 -24.82 7.50
CA ASP A 27 48.21 -24.78 7.84
C ASP A 27 48.80 -23.35 7.85
N GLY A 28 49.46 -23.03 8.97
CA GLY A 28 50.80 -22.44 8.98
C GLY A 28 51.06 -20.96 8.64
N THR A 29 51.52 -20.24 9.68
CA THR A 29 52.71 -19.35 9.68
C THR A 29 52.46 -17.83 9.64
N GLY A 30 52.91 -17.17 10.71
CA GLY A 30 53.65 -15.91 10.59
C GLY A 30 52.98 -14.62 11.04
N ASP A 31 53.54 -14.07 12.12
CA ASP A 31 53.79 -12.64 12.34
C ASP A 31 52.74 -11.73 13.02
N ASP A 32 53.20 -11.23 14.16
CA ASP A 32 52.72 -10.14 15.01
C ASP A 32 52.00 -8.98 14.30
N LYS A 33 50.71 -8.77 14.58
CA LYS A 33 50.05 -7.45 14.48
C LYS A 33 48.99 -7.22 15.57
N VAL A 34 49.34 -6.31 16.48
CA VAL A 34 48.54 -5.29 17.18
C VAL A 34 47.00 -5.44 17.18
N PHE A 35 46.47 -5.41 18.41
CA PHE A 35 45.08 -5.29 18.87
C PHE A 35 44.09 -4.52 17.95
N THR A 36 42.92 -5.11 17.68
CA THR A 36 41.64 -4.36 17.60
C THR A 36 40.50 -5.34 17.95
N ALA A 37 39.87 -5.16 19.11
CA ALA A 37 38.64 -5.89 19.43
C ALA A 37 37.58 -5.59 18.35
N PRO A 38 36.80 -6.59 17.88
CA PRO A 38 35.75 -6.33 16.90
C PRO A 38 34.78 -5.32 17.49
N SER A 39 34.68 -4.16 16.84
CA SER A 39 33.73 -3.10 17.19
C SER A 39 32.35 -3.73 17.38
N SER A 40 31.88 -3.77 18.63
CA SER A 40 30.48 -4.02 18.94
C SER A 40 29.65 -3.07 18.08
N LYS A 41 28.92 -3.63 17.11
CA LYS A 41 27.90 -2.87 16.38
C LYS A 41 26.95 -2.31 17.43
N ALA A 42 27.04 -1.02 17.68
CA ALA A 42 26.07 -0.32 18.50
C ALA A 42 24.67 -0.66 17.98
N PRO A 43 23.69 -0.95 18.85
CA PRO A 43 22.33 -1.18 18.40
C PRO A 43 21.88 0.06 17.62
N THR A 44 21.65 -0.12 16.32
CA THR A 44 21.08 0.93 15.46
C THR A 44 19.78 1.37 16.11
N SER A 45 19.77 2.60 16.63
CA SER A 45 18.56 3.22 17.18
C SER A 45 17.46 3.13 16.12
N PRO A 46 16.24 2.66 16.46
CA PRO A 46 15.15 2.58 15.50
C PRO A 46 14.92 3.97 14.90
N ALA A 47 14.93 4.07 13.56
CA ALA A 47 14.58 5.30 12.89
C ALA A 47 13.20 5.78 13.40
N PRO A 48 13.00 7.10 13.59
CA PRO A 48 11.72 7.63 14.03
C PRO A 48 10.60 7.06 13.15
N ALA A 49 9.59 6.47 13.79
CA ALA A 49 8.45 5.94 13.07
C ALA A 49 7.83 7.07 12.24
N LYS A 50 7.72 6.88 10.92
CA LYS A 50 7.05 7.86 10.06
C LYS A 50 5.62 8.01 10.57
N PRO A 51 5.12 9.25 10.75
CA PRO A 51 3.75 9.46 11.21
C PRO A 51 2.77 8.81 10.23
N THR A 52 1.79 8.09 10.77
CA THR A 52 0.75 7.43 9.98
C THR A 52 -0.01 8.49 9.18
N PRO A 53 -0.15 8.33 7.85
CA PRO A 53 -0.90 9.28 7.05
C PRO A 53 -2.33 9.43 7.59
N GLY A 54 -2.82 10.67 7.66
CA GLY A 54 -4.21 10.91 8.05
C GLY A 54 -4.50 11.02 9.54
N THR A 55 -3.50 10.94 10.43
CA THR A 55 -3.71 11.06 11.89
C THR A 55 -3.61 12.50 12.41
N GLU A 56 -3.39 13.48 11.54
CA GLU A 56 -3.44 14.89 11.91
C GLU A 56 -4.83 15.47 11.62
N ARG A 57 -5.45 16.11 12.61
CA ARG A 57 -6.77 16.78 12.45
C ARG A 57 -6.66 18.12 11.70
N THR A 58 -5.98 18.11 10.56
CA THR A 58 -5.75 19.27 9.69
C THR A 58 -6.09 18.89 8.26
N LEU A 59 -6.19 19.89 7.37
CA LEU A 59 -6.34 19.63 5.94
C LEU A 59 -5.12 18.87 5.37
N ALA A 60 -3.92 19.08 5.94
CA ALA A 60 -2.73 18.33 5.56
C ALA A 60 -2.87 16.83 5.88
N GLY A 61 -3.42 16.50 7.05
CA GLY A 61 -3.77 15.12 7.41
C GLY A 61 -4.78 14.52 6.44
N ALA A 62 -5.84 15.25 6.07
CA ALA A 62 -6.83 14.77 5.10
C ALA A 62 -6.20 14.48 3.73
N ARG A 63 -5.33 15.36 3.24
CA ARG A 63 -4.57 15.16 1.99
C ARG A 63 -3.67 13.94 2.09
N ALA A 64 -2.97 13.76 3.21
CA ALA A 64 -2.10 12.61 3.44
C ALA A 64 -2.87 11.29 3.43
N ALA A 65 -4.05 11.25 4.07
CA ALA A 65 -4.94 10.07 4.05
C ALA A 65 -5.39 9.74 2.62
N LEU A 66 -5.88 10.73 1.87
CA LEU A 66 -6.32 10.53 0.50
C LEU A 66 -5.17 10.10 -0.41
N GLN A 67 -3.99 10.69 -0.26
CA GLN A 67 -2.81 10.33 -1.03
C GLN A 67 -2.39 8.88 -0.75
N ALA A 68 -2.34 8.48 0.52
CA ALA A 68 -2.01 7.10 0.90
C ALA A 68 -3.02 6.11 0.31
N PHE A 69 -4.30 6.45 0.35
CA PHE A 69 -5.37 5.64 -0.23
C PHE A 69 -5.22 5.46 -1.75
N LEU A 70 -5.09 6.55 -2.51
CA LEU A 70 -5.01 6.49 -3.97
C LEU A 70 -3.72 5.78 -4.44
N ARG A 71 -2.58 6.01 -3.77
CA ARG A 71 -1.34 5.29 -4.08
C ARG A 71 -1.46 3.79 -3.80
N GLY A 72 -1.98 3.41 -2.64
CA GLY A 72 -2.15 2.00 -2.33
C GLY A 72 -3.19 1.32 -3.24
N GLN A 73 -4.21 2.04 -3.71
CA GLN A 73 -5.12 1.54 -4.73
C GLN A 73 -4.40 1.25 -6.06
N GLY A 74 -3.56 2.18 -6.53
CA GLY A 74 -2.72 1.94 -7.71
C GLY A 74 -1.74 0.78 -7.54
N ALA A 75 -1.32 0.52 -6.30
CA ALA A 75 -0.46 -0.60 -5.93
C ALA A 75 -1.21 -1.93 -5.71
N GLY A 76 -2.54 -1.92 -5.51
CA GLY A 76 -3.32 -3.11 -5.18
C GLY A 76 -3.29 -3.48 -3.69
N GLU A 77 -3.01 -2.53 -2.80
CA GLU A 77 -2.85 -2.76 -1.36
C GLU A 77 -4.17 -2.73 -0.61
N MET A 78 -4.66 -3.88 -0.14
CA MET A 78 -5.94 -3.95 0.60
C MET A 78 -5.95 -3.16 1.92
N SER A 79 -4.78 -2.91 2.53
CA SER A 79 -4.67 -2.21 3.82
C SER A 79 -5.15 -0.76 3.77
N VAL A 80 -5.27 -0.17 2.57
CA VAL A 80 -5.75 1.21 2.41
C VAL A 80 -7.26 1.34 2.61
N CYS A 81 -8.01 0.23 2.63
CA CYS A 81 -9.43 0.27 2.97
C CYS A 81 -9.70 0.78 4.39
N ARG A 82 -8.68 0.87 5.25
CA ARG A 82 -8.78 1.55 6.56
C ARG A 82 -9.18 3.03 6.43
N TYR A 83 -8.88 3.67 5.31
CA TYR A 83 -9.19 5.07 5.03
C TYR A 83 -10.59 5.25 4.45
N VAL A 84 -11.38 4.20 4.29
CA VAL A 84 -12.73 4.25 3.72
C VAL A 84 -13.74 3.91 4.81
N VAL A 85 -14.80 4.71 4.93
CA VAL A 85 -15.92 4.36 5.79
C VAL A 85 -16.73 3.22 5.16
N PRO A 86 -17.05 2.14 5.88
CA PRO A 86 -17.92 1.08 5.36
C PRO A 86 -19.26 1.66 4.87
N GLY A 87 -19.71 1.26 3.68
CA GLY A 87 -20.97 1.77 3.08
C GLY A 87 -20.89 3.21 2.56
N SER A 88 -19.70 3.81 2.48
CA SER A 88 -19.48 5.10 1.84
C SER A 88 -20.03 5.15 0.41
N SER A 89 -20.57 6.30 0.01
CA SER A 89 -21.27 6.48 -1.26
C SER A 89 -20.34 6.75 -2.44
N PHE A 90 -19.14 6.16 -2.49
CA PHE A 90 -18.19 6.38 -3.59
C PHE A 90 -18.91 6.26 -4.93
N GLU A 91 -19.05 7.40 -5.59
CA GLU A 91 -19.97 7.55 -6.70
C GLU A 91 -19.34 6.90 -7.93
N LYS A 92 -19.67 5.62 -8.16
CA LYS A 92 -19.51 4.91 -9.44
C LYS A 92 -18.22 5.25 -10.22
N GLY A 93 -17.06 5.07 -9.60
CA GLY A 93 -15.77 4.95 -10.28
C GLY A 93 -15.36 3.48 -10.39
N GLY A 94 -14.78 3.07 -11.52
CA GLY A 94 -14.35 1.68 -11.76
C GLY A 94 -13.40 1.13 -10.70
N ALA A 95 -12.70 2.01 -9.98
CA ALA A 95 -11.70 1.66 -8.98
C ALA A 95 -12.27 1.30 -7.60
N LEU A 96 -13.54 1.61 -7.27
CA LEU A 96 -14.10 1.44 -5.91
C LEU A 96 -15.50 0.83 -5.81
N ARG A 97 -16.15 0.48 -6.94
CA ARG A 97 -17.48 -0.19 -7.07
C ARG A 97 -18.13 -0.69 -5.75
N GLY A 98 -18.69 0.21 -4.93
CA GLY A 98 -19.48 -0.11 -3.73
C GLY A 98 -18.73 -0.74 -2.54
N ASN A 99 -17.65 -1.49 -2.79
CA ASN A 99 -16.82 -2.14 -1.78
C ASN A 99 -15.33 -1.89 -2.08
N CYS A 100 -14.61 -1.31 -1.11
CA CYS A 100 -13.20 -1.00 -1.25
C CYS A 100 -12.34 -2.24 -1.58
N LEU A 101 -12.60 -3.37 -0.92
CA LEU A 101 -11.79 -4.59 -1.13
C LEU A 101 -11.97 -5.14 -2.55
N ASP A 102 -13.20 -5.20 -3.04
CA ASP A 102 -13.49 -5.63 -4.40
C ASP A 102 -12.94 -4.62 -5.42
N GLY A 103 -13.09 -3.32 -5.15
CA GLY A 103 -12.51 -2.25 -5.97
C GLY A 103 -11.00 -2.41 -6.16
N ILE A 104 -10.27 -2.69 -5.08
CA ILE A 104 -8.82 -2.92 -5.14
C ILE A 104 -8.50 -4.24 -5.86
N ARG A 105 -9.20 -5.33 -5.54
CA ARG A 105 -8.99 -6.65 -6.16
C ARG A 105 -9.20 -6.62 -7.67
N TYR A 106 -10.25 -5.94 -8.13
CA TYR A 106 -10.62 -5.86 -9.55
C TYR A 106 -10.06 -4.64 -10.27
N SER A 107 -9.38 -3.73 -9.56
CA SER A 107 -8.71 -2.54 -10.11
C SER A 107 -7.86 -2.83 -11.37
N PRO A 108 -7.05 -3.91 -11.45
CA PRO A 108 -6.28 -4.22 -12.66
C PRO A 108 -7.13 -4.45 -13.92
N HIS A 109 -8.41 -4.79 -13.77
CA HIS A 109 -9.35 -5.02 -14.87
C HIS A 109 -10.24 -3.82 -15.16
N THR A 110 -10.33 -2.85 -14.23
CA THR A 110 -11.19 -1.66 -14.39
C THR A 110 -10.42 -0.39 -14.70
N LEU A 111 -9.17 -0.29 -14.25
CA LEU A 111 -8.27 0.81 -14.57
C LEU A 111 -7.30 0.42 -15.68
N LYS A 112 -7.11 1.34 -16.62
CA LYS A 112 -6.08 1.22 -17.66
C LYS A 112 -4.69 1.24 -17.02
N PRO A 113 -3.67 0.64 -17.66
CA PRO A 113 -2.30 0.67 -17.16
C PRO A 113 -1.80 2.07 -16.80
N LEU A 114 -2.02 3.06 -17.69
CA LEU A 114 -1.60 4.45 -17.47
C LEU A 114 -2.32 5.12 -16.30
N GLU A 115 -3.58 4.77 -16.03
CA GLU A 115 -4.33 5.28 -14.88
C GLU A 115 -3.79 4.71 -13.57
N ARG A 116 -3.38 3.44 -13.58
CA ARG A 116 -2.75 2.80 -12.42
C ARG A 116 -1.39 3.40 -12.11
N GLU A 117 -0.61 3.73 -13.13
CA GLU A 117 0.67 4.44 -12.97
C GLU A 117 0.47 5.84 -12.39
N ALA A 118 -0.55 6.57 -12.86
CA ALA A 118 -0.92 7.88 -12.30
C ALA A 118 -1.31 7.79 -10.83
N LEU A 119 -2.10 6.80 -10.43
CA LEU A 119 -2.46 6.59 -9.02
C LEU A 119 -1.23 6.34 -8.14
N ARG A 120 -0.23 5.60 -8.63
CA ARG A 120 1.00 5.32 -7.87
C ARG A 120 1.86 6.55 -7.63
N SER A 121 1.84 7.52 -8.56
CA SER A 121 2.61 8.76 -8.47
C SER A 121 1.83 9.95 -7.92
N ILE A 122 0.57 9.74 -7.51
CA ILE A 122 -0.32 10.85 -7.17
C ILE A 122 0.16 11.64 -5.94
N SER A 123 -0.03 12.96 -5.99
CA SER A 123 0.12 13.89 -4.90
C SER A 123 -1.18 14.69 -4.74
N VAL A 124 -1.55 14.96 -3.49
CA VAL A 124 -2.82 15.61 -3.18
C VAL A 124 -2.58 17.02 -2.66
N SER A 125 -3.12 17.99 -3.38
CA SER A 125 -3.03 19.42 -3.11
C SER A 125 -4.42 20.07 -3.08
N GLY A 126 -4.52 21.31 -2.59
CA GLY A 126 -5.79 22.04 -2.57
C GLY A 126 -6.85 21.46 -1.62
N GLY A 127 -8.11 21.76 -1.88
CA GLY A 127 -9.23 21.36 -1.02
C GLY A 127 -9.55 22.37 0.09
N LYS A 128 -10.65 22.09 0.80
CA LYS A 128 -11.23 22.95 1.84
C LYS A 128 -11.58 22.11 3.06
N LEU A 129 -11.39 22.67 4.25
CA LEU A 129 -11.75 22.06 5.53
C LEU A 129 -12.91 22.87 6.13
N VAL A 130 -14.01 22.20 6.47
CA VAL A 130 -15.18 22.80 7.13
C VAL A 130 -15.55 21.90 8.31
N GLY A 131 -15.29 22.38 9.53
CA GLY A 131 -15.49 21.58 10.73
C GLY A 131 -14.66 20.29 10.71
N ASN A 132 -15.35 19.14 10.68
CA ASN A 132 -14.73 17.81 10.64
C ASN A 132 -14.72 17.19 9.23
N GLU A 133 -15.01 17.96 8.19
CA GLU A 133 -15.05 17.47 6.81
C GLU A 133 -14.06 18.21 5.91
N ALA A 134 -13.26 17.45 5.16
CA ALA A 134 -12.36 17.95 4.15
C ALA A 134 -12.88 17.56 2.78
N THR A 135 -13.04 18.54 1.89
CA THR A 135 -13.41 18.31 0.48
C THR A 135 -12.22 18.59 -0.42
N ILE A 136 -11.82 17.63 -1.24
CA ILE A 136 -10.68 17.71 -2.16
C ILE A 136 -11.20 17.47 -3.58
N PRO A 137 -11.22 18.49 -4.46
CA PRO A 137 -11.65 18.31 -5.85
C PRO A 137 -10.62 17.51 -6.65
N PHE A 138 -11.03 16.93 -7.78
CA PHE A 138 -10.11 16.26 -8.72
C PHE A 138 -8.98 17.19 -9.18
N SER A 139 -9.25 18.49 -9.36
CA SER A 139 -8.22 19.49 -9.70
C SER A 139 -7.15 19.68 -8.62
N GLY A 140 -7.36 19.15 -7.41
CA GLY A 140 -6.36 19.08 -6.36
C GLY A 140 -5.38 17.92 -6.52
N LEU A 141 -5.67 16.96 -7.39
CA LEU A 141 -4.82 15.80 -7.65
C LEU A 141 -3.78 16.15 -8.72
N LYS A 142 -2.54 15.75 -8.47
CA LYS A 142 -1.43 15.86 -9.42
C LYS A 142 -0.70 14.54 -9.49
N TRP A 143 -0.19 14.15 -10.64
CA TRP A 143 0.59 12.92 -10.82
C TRP A 143 1.79 13.21 -11.72
N GLU A 144 2.82 12.39 -11.60
CA GLU A 144 4.09 12.58 -12.33
C GLU A 144 4.16 11.75 -13.61
N VAL A 145 3.52 10.57 -13.60
CA VAL A 145 3.57 9.57 -14.67
C VAL A 145 2.16 9.07 -14.96
N GLY A 146 1.88 8.73 -16.21
CA GLY A 146 0.59 8.18 -16.63
C GLY A 146 -0.46 9.26 -16.90
N ASP A 147 -1.71 8.82 -16.99
CA ASP A 147 -2.85 9.71 -17.26
C ASP A 147 -4.03 9.29 -16.40
N LEU A 148 -4.67 10.27 -15.76
CA LEU A 148 -5.81 10.07 -14.89
C LEU A 148 -6.93 10.99 -15.32
N VAL A 149 -8.11 10.42 -15.57
CA VAL A 149 -9.31 11.20 -15.90
C VAL A 149 -10.32 11.15 -14.75
N VAL A 150 -11.18 12.16 -14.70
CA VAL A 150 -12.19 12.30 -13.64
C VAL A 150 -13.05 11.04 -13.49
N SER A 151 -13.40 10.38 -14.60
CA SER A 151 -14.24 9.18 -14.62
C SER A 151 -13.57 7.92 -14.03
N SER A 152 -12.25 7.90 -13.90
CA SER A 152 -11.51 6.75 -13.36
C SER A 152 -11.58 6.70 -11.83
N VAL A 153 -11.72 7.87 -11.21
CA VAL A 153 -11.81 8.04 -9.76
C VAL A 153 -13.16 8.67 -9.36
N GLN A 154 -13.24 10.01 -9.36
CA GLN A 154 -14.44 10.84 -9.16
C GLN A 154 -14.08 12.33 -9.23
N SER A 155 -15.11 13.19 -9.27
CA SER A 155 -14.95 14.64 -9.38
C SER A 155 -14.45 15.33 -8.10
N LYS A 156 -14.73 14.75 -6.93
CA LYS A 156 -14.28 15.25 -5.62
C LYS A 156 -14.29 14.11 -4.60
N PHE A 157 -13.45 14.25 -3.58
CA PHE A 157 -13.39 13.38 -2.41
C PHE A 157 -13.83 14.17 -1.19
N VAL A 158 -14.66 13.56 -0.35
CA VAL A 158 -15.06 14.09 0.95
C VAL A 158 -14.55 13.14 2.02
N LEU A 159 -13.73 13.67 2.91
CA LEU A 159 -13.19 12.97 4.05
C LEU A 159 -13.79 13.53 5.33
N ARG A 160 -14.06 12.68 6.31
CA ARG A 160 -14.50 13.05 7.64
C ARG A 160 -13.46 12.61 8.67
N TRP A 161 -13.20 13.48 9.64
CA TRP A 161 -12.37 13.14 10.79
C TRP A 161 -13.17 12.28 11.77
N GLN A 162 -12.75 11.04 11.97
CA GLN A 162 -13.38 10.11 12.91
C GLN A 162 -12.38 9.06 13.40
N ASP A 163 -12.53 8.60 14.64
CA ASP A 163 -11.68 7.55 15.23
C ASP A 163 -10.16 7.88 15.19
N GLY A 164 -9.80 9.17 15.27
CA GLY A 164 -8.40 9.62 15.22
C GLY A 164 -7.76 9.59 13.83
N ILE A 165 -8.55 9.42 12.76
CA ILE A 165 -8.05 9.38 11.39
C ILE A 165 -9.04 10.01 10.40
N TRP A 166 -8.52 10.57 9.31
CA TRP A 166 -9.37 10.96 8.18
C TRP A 166 -9.85 9.73 7.40
N LYS A 167 -11.18 9.60 7.26
CA LYS A 167 -11.81 8.55 6.46
C LYS A 167 -12.64 9.15 5.33
N ILE A 168 -12.55 8.57 4.15
CA ILE A 168 -13.29 8.96 2.97
C ILE A 168 -14.72 8.44 3.09
N ILE A 169 -15.68 9.35 2.94
CA ILE A 169 -17.12 9.07 3.02
C ILE A 169 -17.83 9.22 1.68
N ARG A 170 -17.22 9.96 0.74
CA ARG A 170 -17.70 10.17 -0.62
C ARG A 170 -16.54 10.40 -1.56
#